data_AF-C6WND3-F1
#
_entry.id   AF-C6WND3-F1
#
_cell.length_a   1.000
_cell.length_b   1.000
_cell.length_c   1.000
_cell.angle_alpha   90.00
_cell.angle_beta   90.00
_cell.angle_gamma   90.00
#
_symmetry.space_group_name_H-M   'P 1'
#
loop_
_entity.id
_entity.type
_entity.pdbx_description
1 polymer ?
#
loop_
_entity_poly.entity_id
_entity_poly.type
_entity_poly.pdbx_seq_one_letter_code
_entity_poly.pdbx_strand_id
1 'polypeptide(L)'
;MTALDEVRAALAGEVALGVDRAELVGWEREAALAVPTSGSTGDAKEVLLSASALTASAELTHDRLGGPGSWLLALPTGHIAGMQVLVRSVVAGTEPVVLDMASGFRAAGFAAASADLLDAPGRHYTSLVPTQLARLVAGDGPGLSALRRYDGVLIGGAATPPALLEKARGLGVEVVTTYGMSETSGGCVYDGTALDGVRARIAEDGRVELSGPVLALGYRGGERFGEWFRTGDLGRFDGDLLEVLGRADDVIVSGGENVPPVLVERVLAAQTGVLEACVVGLPDQEWGQVVAAAVVIAPGAEPPDPNRLIAAVRESAGRVSAPKRVVFLPALPLRGPGKVDRVEVAKLLASIG
;
A
#
# COMPACT_ATOMS: atom_id res chain seq x y z
N MET A 1 -6.09 1.29 29.91
CA MET A 1 -4.94 1.78 29.14
C MET A 1 -5.46 2.04 27.73
N THR A 2 -5.26 3.22 27.16
CA THR A 2 -5.68 3.48 25.78
C THR A 2 -4.71 2.77 24.82
N ALA A 3 -5.11 2.56 23.56
CA ALA A 3 -4.20 2.02 22.54
C ALA A 3 -2.93 2.89 22.36
N LEU A 4 -3.03 4.21 22.62
CA LEU A 4 -1.89 5.12 22.57
C LEU A 4 -0.92 4.93 23.75
N ASP A 5 -1.45 4.67 24.95
CA ASP A 5 -0.63 4.38 26.15
C ASP A 5 0.14 3.07 25.99
N GLU A 6 -0.48 2.06 25.37
CA GLU A 6 0.18 0.80 25.01
C GLU A 6 1.36 1.03 24.05
N VAL A 7 1.17 1.88 23.04
CA VAL A 7 2.25 2.27 22.11
C VAL A 7 3.36 3.02 22.85
N ARG A 8 3.04 3.95 23.76
CA ARG A 8 4.04 4.64 24.58
C ARG A 8 4.88 3.65 25.40
N ALA A 9 4.23 2.72 26.10
CA ALA A 9 4.90 1.69 26.89
C ALA A 9 5.79 0.79 26.01
N ALA A 10 5.33 0.45 24.80
CA ALA A 10 6.11 -0.35 23.85
C ALA A 10 7.36 0.39 23.35
N LEU A 11 7.23 1.67 23.01
CA LEU A 11 8.37 2.50 22.57
C LEU A 11 9.37 2.75 23.72
N ALA A 12 8.90 2.79 24.97
CA ALA A 12 9.75 2.83 26.16
C ALA A 12 10.41 1.47 26.50
N GLY A 13 10.06 0.40 25.78
CA GLY A 13 10.60 -0.95 26.00
C GLY A 13 9.98 -1.68 27.19
N GLU A 14 8.87 -1.19 27.75
CA GLU A 14 8.19 -1.77 28.90
C GLU A 14 7.36 -3.00 28.50
N VAL A 15 6.74 -2.97 27.32
CA VAL A 15 5.89 -4.06 26.78
C VAL A 15 6.28 -4.40 25.34
N ALA A 16 5.80 -5.54 24.84
CA ALA A 16 5.82 -5.88 23.42
C ALA A 16 4.36 -6.04 22.96
N LEU A 17 3.97 -5.32 21.90
CA LEU A 17 2.61 -5.37 21.36
C LEU A 17 2.48 -6.51 20.34
N GLY A 18 1.34 -7.20 20.34
CA GLY A 18 1.07 -8.28 19.39
C GLY A 18 1.78 -9.61 19.69
N VAL A 19 2.59 -9.71 20.76
CA VAL A 19 3.26 -10.94 21.18
C VAL A 19 3.56 -10.92 22.68
N ASP A 20 3.52 -12.10 23.34
CA ASP A 20 4.02 -12.23 24.70
C ASP A 20 5.55 -12.28 24.70
N ARG A 21 6.18 -11.34 25.42
CA ARG A 21 7.65 -11.23 25.53
C ARG A 21 8.29 -12.48 26.15
N ALA A 22 7.54 -13.26 26.93
CA ALA A 22 8.01 -14.54 27.46
C ALA A 22 8.27 -15.57 26.34
N GLU A 23 7.53 -15.50 25.24
CA GLU A 23 7.63 -16.41 24.11
C GLU A 23 8.73 -16.03 23.10
N LEU A 24 9.33 -14.84 23.25
CA LEU A 24 10.41 -14.37 22.38
C LEU A 24 11.77 -14.91 22.84
N VAL A 25 12.64 -15.29 21.90
CA VAL A 25 13.95 -15.88 22.20
C VAL A 25 15.11 -15.09 21.59
N GLY A 26 16.25 -15.06 22.28
CA GLY A 26 17.46 -14.40 21.79
C GLY A 26 17.23 -12.94 21.40
N TRP A 27 17.56 -12.59 20.15
CA TRP A 27 17.42 -11.24 19.58
C TRP A 27 15.96 -10.78 19.46
N GLU A 28 14.99 -11.70 19.44
CA GLU A 28 13.58 -11.36 19.30
C GLU A 28 13.07 -10.53 20.49
N ARG A 29 13.69 -10.67 21.68
CA ARG A 29 13.32 -9.93 22.90
C ARG A 29 13.50 -8.40 22.78
N GLU A 30 14.22 -7.94 21.76
CA GLU A 30 14.36 -6.53 21.36
C GLU A 30 13.09 -5.97 20.70
N ALA A 31 12.12 -6.81 20.34
CA ALA A 31 10.88 -6.39 19.70
C ALA A 31 10.00 -5.57 20.64
N ALA A 32 9.50 -4.44 20.13
CA ALA A 32 8.44 -3.63 20.74
C ALA A 32 7.07 -3.95 20.11
N LEU A 33 7.04 -4.49 18.89
CA LEU A 33 5.83 -4.80 18.15
C LEU A 33 6.04 -6.04 17.28
N ALA A 34 5.09 -6.98 17.32
CA ALA A 34 4.92 -8.04 16.35
C ALA A 34 3.72 -7.73 15.44
N VAL A 35 3.94 -7.78 14.13
CA VAL A 35 2.88 -7.54 13.13
C VAL A 35 2.66 -8.80 12.30
N PRO A 36 1.46 -9.41 12.33
CA PRO A 36 1.16 -10.53 11.46
C PRO A 36 1.10 -10.07 10.00
N THR A 37 1.73 -10.83 9.12
CA THR A 37 1.74 -10.60 7.68
C THR A 37 1.12 -11.80 6.96
N SER A 38 0.24 -11.51 6.00
CA SER A 38 -0.26 -12.53 5.09
C SER A 38 0.84 -12.83 4.06
N GLY A 39 1.62 -13.89 4.28
CA GLY A 39 2.50 -14.43 3.24
C GLY A 39 1.69 -15.00 2.07
N SER A 40 2.25 -14.97 0.86
CA SER A 40 1.65 -15.61 -0.33
C SER A 40 1.61 -17.14 -0.22
N THR A 41 2.30 -17.73 0.76
CA THR A 41 2.45 -19.18 0.96
C THR A 41 1.51 -19.78 2.02
N GLY A 42 0.59 -19.01 2.61
CA GLY A 42 -0.47 -19.52 3.50
C GLY A 42 -0.16 -19.49 5.01
N ASP A 43 1.10 -19.64 5.42
CA ASP A 43 1.49 -19.47 6.83
C ASP A 43 1.74 -17.99 7.15
N ALA A 44 0.98 -17.44 8.11
CA ALA A 44 1.15 -16.06 8.56
C ALA A 44 2.50 -15.91 9.27
N LYS A 45 3.37 -15.03 8.74
CA LYS A 45 4.66 -14.70 9.38
C LYS A 45 4.49 -13.45 10.24
N GLU A 46 5.07 -13.45 11.43
CA GLU A 46 5.09 -12.29 12.31
C GLU A 46 6.38 -11.50 12.09
N VAL A 47 6.27 -10.24 11.71
CA VAL A 47 7.41 -9.32 11.60
C VAL A 47 7.66 -8.66 12.95
N LEU A 48 8.88 -8.78 13.45
CA LEU A 48 9.30 -8.21 14.73
C LEU A 48 9.99 -6.85 14.52
N LEU A 49 9.45 -5.81 15.15
CA LEU A 49 9.89 -4.43 15.01
C LEU A 49 10.43 -3.91 16.34
N SER A 50 11.60 -3.26 16.32
CA SER A 50 12.14 -2.58 17.50
C SER A 50 11.47 -1.21 17.70
N ALA A 51 11.54 -0.70 18.94
CA ALA A 51 11.12 0.68 19.22
C ALA A 51 11.90 1.70 18.38
N SER A 52 13.21 1.48 18.19
CA SER A 52 14.05 2.38 17.39
C SER A 52 13.63 2.44 15.92
N ALA A 53 13.25 1.32 15.30
CA ALA A 53 12.84 1.31 13.90
C ALA A 53 11.47 1.98 13.70
N LEU A 54 10.55 1.77 14.65
CA LEU A 54 9.25 2.43 14.68
C LEU A 54 9.40 3.95 14.81
N THR A 55 10.19 4.40 15.78
CA THR A 55 10.47 5.82 16.01
C THR A 55 11.17 6.47 14.81
N ALA A 56 12.21 5.83 14.26
CA ALA A 56 12.91 6.34 13.09
C ALA A 56 11.98 6.50 11.88
N SER A 57 11.10 5.52 11.63
CA SER A 57 10.11 5.63 10.55
C SER A 57 9.12 6.79 10.77
N ALA A 58 8.72 7.05 12.02
CA ALA A 58 7.86 8.18 12.35
C ALA A 58 8.57 9.54 12.16
N GLU A 59 9.78 9.70 12.68
CA GLU A 59 10.59 10.93 12.55
C GLU A 59 10.86 11.26 11.08
N LEU A 60 11.35 10.28 10.31
CA LEU A 60 11.62 10.46 8.88
C LEU A 60 10.35 10.79 8.07
N THR A 61 9.19 10.28 8.49
CA THR A 61 7.90 10.64 7.88
C THR A 61 7.56 12.10 8.18
N HIS A 62 7.74 12.58 9.40
CA HIS A 62 7.50 13.98 9.76
C HIS A 62 8.47 14.91 9.03
N ASP A 63 9.75 14.57 8.94
CA ASP A 63 10.74 15.36 8.20
C ASP A 63 10.33 15.51 6.73
N ARG A 64 9.92 14.41 6.09
CA ARG A 64 9.41 14.41 4.70
C ARG A 64 8.16 15.26 4.53
N LEU A 65 7.29 15.32 5.54
CA LEU A 65 6.04 16.10 5.50
C LEU A 65 6.21 17.55 5.95
N GLY A 66 7.43 17.97 6.32
CA GLY A 66 7.73 19.34 6.75
C GLY A 66 7.49 19.61 8.23
N GLY A 67 7.46 18.57 9.07
CA GLY A 67 7.47 18.62 10.53
C GLY A 67 6.45 17.70 11.22
N PRO A 68 6.49 17.62 12.56
CA PRO A 68 5.50 16.89 13.35
C PRO A 68 4.11 17.54 13.21
N GLY A 69 3.07 16.75 13.45
CA GLY A 69 1.68 17.21 13.33
C GLY A 69 0.68 16.19 13.84
N SER A 70 -0.59 16.61 13.89
CA SER A 70 -1.71 15.84 14.43
C SER A 70 -2.29 14.91 13.36
N TRP A 71 -2.69 13.71 13.76
CA TRP A 71 -3.12 12.66 12.82
C TRP A 71 -4.59 12.28 12.98
N LEU A 72 -5.26 12.03 11.85
CA LEU A 72 -6.48 11.22 11.82
C LEU A 72 -6.11 9.76 11.51
N LEU A 73 -6.41 8.86 12.44
CA LEU A 73 -6.33 7.41 12.26
C LEU A 73 -7.55 6.90 11.49
N ALA A 74 -7.37 6.68 10.18
CA ALA A 74 -8.39 6.15 9.26
C ALA A 74 -8.06 4.73 8.75
N LEU A 75 -7.21 4.00 9.47
CA LEU A 75 -6.74 2.65 9.12
C LEU A 75 -6.78 1.71 10.34
N PRO A 76 -6.99 0.40 10.16
CA PRO A 76 -6.91 -0.56 11.26
C PRO A 76 -5.50 -0.64 11.85
N THR A 77 -5.38 -0.69 13.17
CA THR A 77 -4.10 -0.74 13.90
C THR A 77 -3.46 -2.12 13.92
N GLY A 78 -4.19 -3.17 13.51
CA GLY A 78 -3.60 -4.50 13.25
C GLY A 78 -2.67 -4.53 12.02
N HIS A 79 -2.62 -3.45 11.23
CA HIS A 79 -1.67 -3.27 10.13
C HIS A 79 -0.66 -2.18 10.47
N ILE A 80 0.57 -2.34 9.98
CA ILE A 80 1.67 -1.40 10.25
C ILE A 80 1.33 0.05 9.88
N ALA A 81 0.53 0.28 8.83
CA ALA A 81 0.14 1.62 8.41
C ALA A 81 -0.74 2.34 9.45
N GLY A 82 -1.71 1.63 10.05
CA GLY A 82 -2.54 2.18 11.13
C GLY A 82 -1.76 2.30 12.44
N MET A 83 -0.92 1.30 12.76
CA MET A 83 -0.04 1.36 13.93
C MET A 83 0.92 2.56 13.87
N GLN A 84 1.50 2.84 12.70
CA GLN A 84 2.40 3.98 12.52
C GLN A 84 1.72 5.34 12.70
N VAL A 85 0.40 5.45 12.51
CA VAL A 85 -0.31 6.69 12.86
C VAL A 85 -0.26 6.92 14.37
N LEU A 86 -0.41 5.86 15.18
CA LEU A 86 -0.26 5.96 16.64
C LEU A 86 1.17 6.31 17.03
N VAL A 87 2.17 5.61 16.47
CA VAL A 87 3.60 5.86 16.74
C VAL A 87 3.97 7.30 16.38
N ARG A 88 3.59 7.79 15.19
CA ARG A 88 3.79 9.19 14.77
C ARG A 88 3.12 10.17 15.73
N SER A 89 1.93 9.85 16.24
CA SER A 89 1.25 10.72 17.20
C SER A 89 2.02 10.80 18.53
N VAL A 90 2.54 9.66 19.02
CA VAL A 90 3.39 9.61 20.21
C VAL A 90 4.68 10.42 20.01
N VAL A 91 5.37 10.23 18.89
CA VAL A 91 6.62 10.95 18.56
C VAL A 91 6.37 12.47 18.43
N ALA A 92 5.23 12.87 17.87
CA ALA A 92 4.84 14.28 17.77
C ALA A 92 4.33 14.87 19.10
N GLY A 93 4.13 14.05 20.15
CA GLY A 93 3.52 14.50 21.40
C GLY A 93 2.03 14.87 21.28
N THR A 94 1.34 14.33 20.26
CA THR A 94 -0.08 14.61 19.95
C THR A 94 -0.97 13.40 20.25
N GLU A 95 -2.28 13.63 20.38
CA GLU A 95 -3.27 12.56 20.39
C GLU A 95 -3.95 12.47 19.01
N PRO A 96 -4.01 11.27 18.40
CA PRO A 96 -4.70 11.12 17.12
C PRO A 96 -6.21 11.11 17.33
N VAL A 97 -6.94 11.70 16.36
CA VAL A 97 -8.38 11.45 16.26
C VAL A 97 -8.58 10.09 15.60
N VAL A 98 -9.41 9.23 16.20
CA VAL A 98 -9.70 7.90 15.66
C VAL A 98 -11.02 7.94 14.91
N LEU A 99 -11.00 7.62 13.63
CA LEU A 99 -12.21 7.46 12.83
C LEU A 99 -12.90 6.14 13.19
N ASP A 100 -14.17 6.20 13.61
CA ASP A 100 -14.98 5.00 13.76
C ASP A 100 -15.25 4.38 12.37
N MET A 101 -14.70 3.19 12.17
CA MET A 101 -14.86 2.39 10.96
C MET A 101 -15.65 1.10 11.18
N ALA A 102 -16.37 0.95 12.30
CA ALA A 102 -17.16 -0.24 12.60
C ALA A 102 -18.20 -0.54 11.51
N SER A 103 -18.77 0.51 10.92
CA SER A 103 -19.71 0.42 9.80
C SER A 103 -19.06 0.63 8.42
N GLY A 104 -17.73 0.57 8.34
CA GLY A 104 -16.94 0.87 7.15
C GLY A 104 -16.66 2.36 6.93
N PHE A 105 -15.72 2.65 6.03
CA PHE A 105 -15.28 4.01 5.72
C PHE A 105 -16.31 4.79 4.88
N ARG A 106 -16.76 5.95 5.38
CA ARG A 106 -17.69 6.86 4.70
C ARG A 106 -17.15 8.30 4.67
N ALA A 107 -17.36 9.00 3.56
CA ALA A 107 -16.91 10.37 3.36
C ALA A 107 -17.47 11.36 4.41
N ALA A 108 -18.74 11.21 4.81
CA ALA A 108 -19.34 12.05 5.84
C ALA A 108 -18.74 11.79 7.23
N GLY A 109 -18.47 10.52 7.57
CA GLY A 109 -17.82 10.16 8.84
C GLY A 109 -16.37 10.67 8.90
N PHE A 110 -15.64 10.57 7.79
CA PHE A 110 -14.31 11.17 7.66
C PHE A 110 -14.37 12.67 7.92
N ALA A 111 -15.25 13.41 7.23
CA ALA A 111 -15.38 14.86 7.41
C ALA A 111 -15.73 15.26 8.85
N ALA A 112 -16.65 14.53 9.49
CA ALA A 112 -17.04 14.78 10.88
C ALA A 112 -15.87 14.54 11.85
N ALA A 113 -15.12 13.46 11.69
CA ALA A 113 -13.95 13.17 12.52
C ALA A 113 -12.80 14.17 12.28
N SER A 114 -12.66 14.69 11.06
CA SER A 114 -11.64 15.68 10.73
C SER A 114 -11.95 17.09 11.24
N ALA A 115 -13.19 17.42 11.59
CA ALA A 115 -13.62 18.80 11.86
C ALA A 115 -12.80 19.47 12.97
N ASP A 116 -12.86 18.92 14.19
CA ASP A 116 -12.15 19.49 15.35
C ASP A 116 -10.63 19.40 15.19
N LEU A 117 -10.16 18.32 14.57
CA LEU A 117 -8.74 18.11 14.27
C LEU A 117 -8.19 19.24 13.39
N LEU A 118 -8.87 19.57 12.30
CA LEU A 118 -8.41 20.54 11.30
C LEU A 118 -8.59 22.00 11.73
N ASP A 119 -9.36 22.26 12.78
CA ASP A 119 -9.52 23.59 13.37
C ASP A 119 -8.43 23.90 14.42
N ALA A 120 -7.69 22.87 14.86
CA ALA A 120 -6.54 23.03 15.73
C ALA A 120 -5.34 23.69 15.00
N PRO A 121 -4.44 24.39 15.71
CA PRO A 121 -3.22 24.91 15.11
C PRO A 121 -2.22 23.79 14.80
N GLY A 122 -1.41 23.99 13.77
CA GLY A 122 -0.33 23.09 13.40
C GLY A 122 -0.60 22.37 12.07
N ARG A 123 0.20 21.33 11.81
CA ARG A 123 0.07 20.51 10.61
C ARG A 123 -0.86 19.31 10.87
N HIS A 124 -1.61 18.92 9.85
CA HIS A 124 -2.60 17.86 9.93
C HIS A 124 -2.35 16.80 8.88
N TYR A 125 -2.37 15.54 9.29
CA TYR A 125 -2.07 14.42 8.41
C TYR A 125 -3.08 13.28 8.53
N THR A 126 -3.20 12.51 7.46
CA THR A 126 -3.91 11.23 7.49
C THR A 126 -3.26 10.24 6.54
N SER A 127 -3.47 8.94 6.80
CA SER A 127 -3.04 7.86 5.91
C SER A 127 -4.28 7.12 5.40
N LEU A 128 -4.34 6.89 4.09
CA LEU A 128 -5.47 6.25 3.41
C LEU A 128 -4.99 5.16 2.44
N VAL A 129 -5.90 4.27 2.08
CA VAL A 129 -5.73 3.34 0.95
C VAL A 129 -6.40 3.89 -0.32
N PRO A 130 -6.03 3.42 -1.53
CA PRO A 130 -6.57 3.94 -2.79
C PRO A 130 -8.11 3.98 -2.85
N THR A 131 -8.77 2.94 -2.33
CA THR A 131 -10.24 2.84 -2.34
C THR A 131 -10.91 3.89 -1.44
N GLN A 132 -10.26 4.30 -0.34
CA GLN A 132 -10.75 5.40 0.50
C GLN A 132 -10.59 6.74 -0.22
N LEU A 133 -9.44 6.98 -0.85
CA LEU A 133 -9.21 8.17 -1.66
C LEU A 133 -10.25 8.29 -2.78
N ALA A 134 -10.48 7.21 -3.54
CA ALA A 134 -11.47 7.16 -4.61
C ALA A 134 -12.87 7.57 -4.12
N ARG A 135 -13.27 7.10 -2.94
CA ARG A 135 -14.56 7.47 -2.32
C ARG A 135 -14.63 8.95 -1.95
N LEU A 136 -13.55 9.52 -1.41
CA LEU A 136 -13.51 10.92 -1.01
C LEU A 136 -13.54 11.87 -2.22
N VAL A 137 -12.92 11.49 -3.34
CA VAL A 137 -12.85 12.31 -4.55
C VAL A 137 -13.95 12.00 -5.58
N ALA A 138 -14.90 11.12 -5.25
CA ALA A 138 -15.95 10.70 -6.18
C ALA A 138 -16.88 11.85 -6.59
N GLY A 139 -17.13 12.81 -5.69
CA GLY A 139 -17.94 14.00 -5.94
C GLY A 139 -17.53 15.17 -5.06
N ASP A 140 -18.17 16.32 -5.24
CA ASP A 140 -17.94 17.50 -4.41
C ASP A 140 -18.81 17.41 -3.16
N GLY A 141 -18.18 17.27 -1.99
CA GLY A 141 -18.87 17.00 -0.74
C GLY A 141 -17.97 17.14 0.48
N PRO A 142 -18.52 16.97 1.69
CA PRO A 142 -17.82 17.30 2.94
C PRO A 142 -16.52 16.50 3.13
N GLY A 143 -16.46 15.26 2.63
CA GLY A 143 -15.24 14.44 2.67
C GLY A 143 -14.11 15.05 1.85
N LEU A 144 -14.38 15.52 0.63
CA LEU A 144 -13.39 16.21 -0.20
C LEU A 144 -12.99 17.56 0.42
N SER A 145 -13.96 18.31 0.95
CA SER A 145 -13.70 19.59 1.61
C SER A 145 -12.77 19.44 2.81
N ALA A 146 -12.95 18.39 3.63
CA ALA A 146 -12.03 18.09 4.72
C ALA A 146 -10.67 17.61 4.18
N LEU A 147 -10.65 16.74 3.17
CA LEU A 147 -9.43 16.18 2.61
C LEU A 147 -8.46 17.24 2.08
N ARG A 148 -8.98 18.31 1.45
CA ARG A 148 -8.21 19.47 0.95
C ARG A 148 -7.49 20.28 2.03
N ARG A 149 -7.90 20.14 3.31
CA ARG A 149 -7.34 20.91 4.43
C ARG A 149 -6.16 20.21 5.10
N TYR A 150 -5.88 18.95 4.76
CA TYR A 150 -4.73 18.22 5.30
C TYR A 150 -3.45 18.70 4.63
N ASP A 151 -2.40 18.92 5.41
CA ASP A 151 -1.05 19.27 4.95
C ASP A 151 -0.32 18.10 4.26
N GLY A 152 -0.82 16.88 4.47
CA GLY A 152 -0.31 15.68 3.81
C GLY A 152 -1.25 14.49 3.94
N VAL A 153 -1.60 13.91 2.80
CA VAL A 153 -2.44 12.70 2.69
C VAL A 153 -1.58 11.56 2.16
N LEU A 154 -1.14 10.67 3.06
CA LEU A 154 -0.35 9.51 2.68
C LEU A 154 -1.23 8.45 2.04
N ILE A 155 -0.88 8.03 0.82
CA ILE A 155 -1.58 6.94 0.11
C ILE A 155 -0.65 5.76 -0.02
N GLY A 156 -1.06 4.60 0.53
CA GLY A 156 -0.22 3.42 0.55
C GLY A 156 -1.00 2.11 0.69
N GLY A 157 -0.25 1.02 0.92
CA GLY A 157 -0.81 -0.31 1.14
C GLY A 157 -1.24 -1.05 -0.13
N ALA A 158 -1.41 -0.36 -1.25
CA ALA A 158 -1.63 -0.93 -2.57
C ALA A 158 -1.16 0.04 -3.68
N ALA A 159 -0.95 -0.49 -4.89
CA ALA A 159 -0.72 0.35 -6.06
C ALA A 159 -1.92 1.29 -6.27
N THR A 160 -1.65 2.59 -6.46
CA THR A 160 -2.70 3.58 -6.70
C THR A 160 -2.78 3.88 -8.19
N PRO A 161 -3.97 3.84 -8.82
CA PRO A 161 -4.12 4.20 -10.22
C PRO A 161 -3.63 5.63 -10.49
N PRO A 162 -2.81 5.88 -11.53
CA PRO A 162 -2.33 7.22 -11.87
C PRO A 162 -3.46 8.24 -12.05
N ALA A 163 -4.54 7.86 -12.75
CA ALA A 163 -5.71 8.72 -12.96
C ALA A 163 -6.38 9.16 -11.65
N LEU A 164 -6.36 8.31 -10.61
CA LEU A 164 -6.89 8.67 -9.30
C LEU A 164 -6.00 9.70 -8.60
N LEU A 165 -4.68 9.55 -8.68
CA LEU A 165 -3.72 10.51 -8.14
C LEU A 165 -3.83 11.86 -8.84
N GLU A 166 -3.89 11.86 -10.17
CA GLU A 166 -4.07 13.06 -10.99
C GLU A 166 -5.38 13.78 -10.64
N LYS A 167 -6.49 13.03 -10.54
CA LYS A 167 -7.78 13.59 -10.12
C LYS A 167 -7.71 14.22 -8.73
N ALA A 168 -7.13 13.53 -7.74
CA ALA A 168 -7.04 14.03 -6.38
C ALA A 168 -6.19 15.31 -6.30
N ARG A 169 -5.02 15.32 -6.95
CA ARG A 169 -4.15 16.52 -7.02
C ARG A 169 -4.83 17.67 -7.77
N GLY A 170 -5.51 17.39 -8.88
CA GLY A 170 -6.30 18.39 -9.62
C GLY A 170 -7.46 18.97 -8.82
N LEU A 171 -7.93 18.26 -7.79
CA LEU A 171 -8.91 18.76 -6.82
C LEU A 171 -8.27 19.50 -5.65
N GLY A 172 -6.94 19.71 -5.62
CA GLY A 172 -6.23 20.43 -4.55
C GLY A 172 -5.97 19.61 -3.30
N VAL A 173 -5.80 18.29 -3.43
CA VAL A 173 -5.41 17.42 -2.32
C VAL A 173 -3.89 17.21 -2.33
N GLU A 174 -3.24 17.43 -1.18
CA GLU A 174 -1.81 17.19 -0.95
C GLU A 174 -1.49 15.68 -0.84
N VAL A 175 -1.55 14.98 -1.97
CA VAL A 175 -1.33 13.53 -2.05
C VAL A 175 0.15 13.18 -2.10
N VAL A 176 0.58 12.35 -1.15
CA VAL A 176 1.92 11.78 -1.06
C VAL A 176 1.83 10.27 -1.16
N THR A 177 2.39 9.68 -2.22
CA THR A 177 2.39 8.22 -2.39
C THR A 177 3.46 7.58 -1.55
N THR A 178 3.17 6.42 -0.97
CA THR A 178 4.10 5.72 -0.07
C THR A 178 4.29 4.27 -0.51
N TYR A 179 5.54 3.83 -0.50
CA TYR A 179 5.94 2.44 -0.64
C TYR A 179 6.67 1.98 0.63
N GLY A 180 6.30 0.78 1.07
CA GLY A 180 6.80 0.16 2.28
C GLY A 180 5.91 -1.01 2.70
N MET A 181 6.30 -1.64 3.79
CA MET A 181 5.71 -2.87 4.30
C MET A 181 5.96 -3.00 5.81
N SER A 182 5.49 -4.11 6.41
CA SER A 182 5.74 -4.35 7.83
C SER A 182 7.22 -4.45 8.13
N GLU A 183 7.99 -5.05 7.22
CA GLU A 183 9.44 -5.26 7.30
C GLU A 183 10.25 -3.95 7.25
N THR A 184 9.62 -2.83 6.88
CA THR A 184 10.23 -1.49 6.84
C THR A 184 9.56 -0.53 7.81
N SER A 185 8.89 -1.05 8.85
CA SER A 185 8.15 -0.27 9.84
C SER A 185 7.06 0.63 9.25
N GLY A 186 6.60 0.39 8.02
CA GLY A 186 5.70 1.28 7.28
C GLY A 186 6.33 1.85 6.01
N GLY A 187 5.83 3.00 5.54
CA GLY A 187 6.36 3.67 4.36
C GLY A 187 7.81 4.11 4.55
N CYS A 188 8.66 3.85 3.56
CA CYS A 188 10.08 4.25 3.56
C CYS A 188 10.55 4.86 2.23
N VAL A 189 9.71 4.84 1.20
CA VAL A 189 9.92 5.53 -0.08
C VAL A 189 8.65 6.34 -0.37
N TYR A 190 8.79 7.65 -0.56
CA TYR A 190 7.69 8.59 -0.70
C TYR A 190 7.81 9.31 -2.04
N ASP A 191 6.78 9.18 -2.88
CA ASP A 191 6.76 9.66 -4.28
C ASP A 191 7.98 9.19 -5.09
N GLY A 192 8.36 7.93 -4.89
CA GLY A 192 9.52 7.29 -5.53
C GLY A 192 10.86 7.62 -4.87
N THR A 193 10.92 8.61 -3.98
CA THR A 193 12.16 9.02 -3.30
C THR A 193 12.27 8.38 -1.92
N ALA A 194 13.33 7.60 -1.68
CA ALA A 194 13.63 7.04 -0.37
C ALA A 194 13.69 8.13 0.71
N LEU A 195 13.23 7.83 1.93
CA LEU A 195 13.38 8.72 3.08
C LEU A 195 14.87 8.87 3.45
N ASP A 196 15.22 9.93 4.15
CA ASP A 196 16.61 10.18 4.55
C ASP A 196 17.14 9.03 5.41
N GLY A 197 18.35 8.56 5.10
CA GLY A 197 18.93 7.37 5.74
C GLY A 197 18.36 6.03 5.26
N VAL A 198 17.32 6.02 4.41
CA VAL A 198 16.85 4.83 3.70
C VAL A 198 17.57 4.73 2.36
N ARG A 199 18.03 3.53 2.03
CA ARG A 199 18.65 3.20 0.73
C ARG A 199 17.81 2.16 0.03
N ALA A 200 17.66 2.32 -1.28
CA ALA A 200 17.01 1.36 -2.15
C ALA A 200 17.96 0.98 -3.30
N ARG A 201 17.96 -0.29 -3.70
CA ARG A 201 18.65 -0.77 -4.90
C ARG A 201 17.86 -1.89 -5.57
N ILE A 202 18.21 -2.20 -6.81
CA ILE A 202 17.62 -3.32 -7.56
C ILE A 202 18.64 -4.47 -7.59
N ALA A 203 18.24 -5.63 -7.10
CA ALA A 203 19.04 -6.86 -7.17
C ALA A 203 19.11 -7.39 -8.62
N GLU A 204 20.03 -8.33 -8.88
CA GLU A 204 20.22 -8.92 -10.22
C GLU A 204 18.94 -9.56 -10.80
N ASP A 205 18.04 -10.05 -9.95
CA ASP A 205 16.76 -10.64 -10.37
C ASP A 205 15.62 -9.61 -10.48
N GLY A 206 15.93 -8.32 -10.39
CA GLY A 206 14.97 -7.22 -10.51
C GLY A 206 14.21 -6.90 -9.22
N ARG A 207 14.46 -7.58 -8.10
CA ARG A 207 13.80 -7.28 -6.82
C ARG A 207 14.34 -6.02 -6.18
N VAL A 208 13.46 -5.28 -5.49
CA VAL A 208 13.85 -4.15 -4.66
C VAL A 208 14.50 -4.67 -3.38
N GLU A 209 15.68 -4.14 -3.05
CA GLU A 209 16.30 -4.29 -1.74
C GLU A 209 16.32 -2.95 -1.01
N LEU A 210 15.94 -2.98 0.27
CA LEU A 210 15.80 -1.81 1.13
C LEU A 210 16.76 -1.92 2.31
N SER A 211 17.33 -0.80 2.73
CA SER A 211 18.20 -0.69 3.90
C SER A 211 17.93 0.61 4.63
N GLY A 212 18.17 0.66 5.94
CA GLY A 212 18.06 1.87 6.72
C GLY A 212 17.56 1.62 8.14
N PRO A 213 17.38 2.69 8.93
CA PRO A 213 16.99 2.59 10.33
C PRO A 213 15.55 2.09 10.51
N VAL A 214 14.77 2.04 9.43
CA VAL A 214 13.37 1.61 9.43
C VAL A 214 13.19 0.09 9.33
N LEU A 215 14.26 -0.67 9.11
CA LEU A 215 14.15 -2.12 8.94
C LEU A 215 13.72 -2.81 10.24
N ALA A 216 12.83 -3.80 10.09
CA ALA A 216 12.46 -4.72 11.14
C ALA A 216 13.66 -5.56 11.61
N LEU A 217 13.54 -6.14 12.80
CA LEU A 217 14.53 -7.05 13.35
C LEU A 217 14.60 -8.34 12.54
N GLY A 218 13.44 -8.87 12.12
CA GLY A 218 13.33 -10.11 11.38
C GLY A 218 11.94 -10.71 11.49
N TYR A 219 11.77 -11.93 10.98
CA TYR A 219 10.56 -12.71 11.22
C TYR A 219 10.72 -13.54 12.51
N ARG A 220 9.66 -13.65 13.30
CA ARG A 220 9.63 -14.52 14.49
C ARG A 220 9.93 -15.98 14.11
N GLY A 221 10.78 -16.65 14.87
CA GLY A 221 11.27 -17.99 14.60
C GLY A 221 12.22 -18.09 13.41
N GLY A 222 12.57 -16.96 12.79
CA GLY A 222 13.49 -16.86 11.66
C GLY A 222 14.86 -16.31 12.04
N GLU A 223 15.60 -15.84 11.03
CA GLU A 223 16.84 -15.13 11.22
C GLU A 223 16.63 -13.62 11.32
N ARG A 224 17.54 -12.94 12.01
CA ARG A 224 17.59 -11.48 12.03
C ARG A 224 17.87 -10.96 10.62
N PHE A 225 17.19 -9.90 10.20
CA PHE A 225 17.53 -9.23 8.95
C PHE A 225 18.93 -8.63 9.02
N GLY A 226 19.65 -8.72 7.90
CA GLY A 226 20.94 -8.09 7.71
C GLY A 226 20.81 -6.60 7.39
N GLU A 227 21.89 -6.00 6.88
CA GLU A 227 21.89 -4.60 6.45
C GLU A 227 20.86 -4.31 5.35
N TRP A 228 20.63 -5.28 4.47
CA TRP A 228 19.70 -5.19 3.35
C TRP A 228 18.58 -6.20 3.52
N PHE A 229 17.35 -5.72 3.38
CA PHE A 229 16.16 -6.54 3.29
C PHE A 229 15.75 -6.67 1.82
N ARG A 230 15.70 -7.91 1.33
CA ARG A 230 15.25 -8.21 -0.03
C ARG A 230 13.74 -8.40 -0.03
N THR A 231 13.05 -7.54 -0.78
CA THR A 231 11.59 -7.55 -0.83
C THR A 231 11.06 -8.63 -1.79
N GLY A 232 9.76 -8.87 -1.71
CA GLY A 232 9.03 -9.66 -2.70
C GLY A 232 8.67 -8.89 -3.97
N ASP A 233 9.00 -7.60 -4.05
CA ASP A 233 8.57 -6.69 -5.10
C ASP A 233 9.67 -6.48 -6.14
N LEU A 234 9.28 -6.43 -7.41
CA LEU A 234 10.11 -6.00 -8.52
C LEU A 234 10.12 -4.48 -8.59
N GLY A 235 11.22 -3.90 -9.04
CA GLY A 235 11.34 -2.46 -9.22
C GLY A 235 12.34 -2.05 -10.27
N ARG A 236 12.29 -0.77 -10.64
CA ARG A 236 13.32 -0.11 -11.43
C ARG A 236 13.47 1.33 -10.97
N PHE A 237 14.57 1.97 -11.35
CA PHE A 237 14.74 3.40 -11.17
C PHE A 237 14.43 4.14 -12.48
N ASP A 238 13.67 5.22 -12.38
CA ASP A 238 13.54 6.26 -13.39
C ASP A 238 14.24 7.52 -12.88
N GLY A 239 15.48 7.74 -13.34
CA GLY A 239 16.42 8.65 -12.67
C GLY A 239 16.68 8.17 -11.24
N ASP A 240 16.36 9.03 -10.26
CA ASP A 240 16.50 8.71 -8.83
C ASP A 240 15.20 8.20 -8.19
N LEU A 241 14.11 8.12 -8.97
CA LEU A 241 12.80 7.70 -8.46
C LEU A 241 12.62 6.19 -8.60
N LEU A 242 12.31 5.53 -7.49
CA LEU A 242 11.97 4.12 -7.48
C LEU A 242 10.54 3.91 -7.98
N GLU A 243 10.41 3.12 -9.04
CA GLU A 243 9.15 2.61 -9.55
C GLU A 243 8.98 1.14 -9.16
N VAL A 244 7.94 0.84 -8.38
CA VAL A 244 7.60 -0.55 -8.01
C VAL A 244 6.79 -1.21 -9.12
N LEU A 245 7.27 -2.33 -9.63
CA LEU A 245 6.71 -3.10 -10.75
C LEU A 245 5.88 -4.31 -10.29
N GLY A 246 5.45 -4.31 -9.04
CA GLY A 246 4.56 -5.34 -8.49
C GLY A 246 5.32 -6.52 -7.91
N ARG A 247 4.60 -7.60 -7.63
CA ARG A 247 5.11 -8.76 -6.91
C ARG A 247 5.80 -9.74 -7.85
N ALA A 248 6.99 -10.20 -7.47
CA ALA A 248 7.74 -11.17 -8.27
C ALA A 248 7.05 -12.55 -8.34
N ASP A 249 6.31 -12.92 -7.30
CA ASP A 249 5.47 -14.14 -7.27
C ASP A 249 4.19 -14.01 -8.10
N ASP A 250 3.78 -12.78 -8.48
CA ASP A 250 2.64 -12.54 -9.35
C ASP A 250 3.03 -12.49 -10.85
N VAL A 251 4.32 -12.60 -11.20
CA VAL A 251 4.79 -12.53 -12.59
C VAL A 251 4.18 -13.64 -13.43
N ILE A 252 3.56 -13.26 -14.55
CA ILE A 252 2.99 -14.20 -15.51
C ILE A 252 4.09 -14.61 -16.47
N VAL A 253 4.29 -15.92 -16.65
CA VAL A 253 5.23 -16.44 -17.64
C VAL A 253 4.45 -16.89 -18.87
N SER A 254 4.48 -16.09 -19.93
CA SER A 254 3.74 -16.36 -21.17
C SER A 254 4.72 -16.57 -22.32
N GLY A 255 4.76 -17.78 -22.90
CA GLY A 255 5.66 -18.10 -24.01
C GLY A 255 7.15 -17.98 -23.67
N GLY A 256 7.52 -18.12 -22.39
CA GLY A 256 8.89 -17.96 -21.91
C GLY A 256 9.30 -16.52 -21.60
N GLU A 257 8.40 -15.54 -21.74
CA GLU A 257 8.66 -14.15 -21.35
C GLU A 257 7.91 -13.81 -20.04
N ASN A 258 8.57 -13.01 -19.20
CA ASN A 258 8.02 -12.55 -17.93
C ASN A 258 7.18 -11.30 -18.14
N VAL A 259 5.91 -11.37 -17.75
CA VAL A 259 4.96 -10.27 -17.79
C VAL A 259 4.54 -9.91 -16.36
N PRO A 260 5.09 -8.83 -15.78
CA PRO A 260 4.59 -8.27 -14.53
C PRO A 260 3.15 -7.76 -14.72
N PRO A 261 2.15 -8.31 -14.01
CA PRO A 261 0.75 -7.91 -14.19
C PRO A 261 0.52 -6.41 -14.01
N VAL A 262 1.23 -5.79 -13.08
CA VAL A 262 1.03 -4.36 -12.76
C VAL A 262 1.35 -3.45 -13.96
N LEU A 263 2.28 -3.85 -14.85
CA LEU A 263 2.58 -3.08 -16.05
C LEU A 263 1.36 -3.04 -16.97
N VAL A 264 0.71 -4.19 -17.14
CA VAL A 264 -0.52 -4.30 -17.93
C VAL A 264 -1.66 -3.55 -17.25
N GLU A 265 -1.83 -3.70 -15.94
CA GLU A 265 -2.86 -3.02 -15.16
C GLU A 265 -2.74 -1.51 -15.25
N ARG A 266 -1.52 -0.96 -15.20
CA ARG A 266 -1.28 0.48 -15.36
C ARG A 266 -1.72 0.98 -16.73
N VAL A 267 -1.35 0.27 -17.80
CA VAL A 267 -1.77 0.65 -19.16
C VAL A 267 -3.28 0.61 -19.28
N LEU A 268 -3.93 -0.44 -18.76
CA LEU A 268 -5.39 -0.58 -18.77
C LEU A 268 -6.09 0.51 -17.94
N ALA A 269 -5.60 0.79 -16.73
CA ALA A 269 -6.14 1.81 -15.83
C ALA A 269 -5.95 3.24 -16.36
N ALA A 270 -5.04 3.46 -17.30
CA ALA A 270 -4.88 4.73 -18.00
C ALA A 270 -5.88 4.92 -19.16
N GLN A 271 -6.63 3.89 -19.56
CA GLN A 271 -7.58 3.98 -20.67
C GLN A 271 -8.90 4.62 -20.24
N THR A 272 -9.49 5.41 -21.13
CA THR A 272 -10.81 6.04 -20.89
C THR A 272 -11.88 4.99 -20.60
N GLY A 273 -12.66 5.22 -19.54
CA GLY A 273 -13.76 4.34 -19.14
C GLY A 273 -13.36 3.19 -18.21
N VAL A 274 -12.06 2.99 -17.96
CA VAL A 274 -11.57 1.99 -16.99
C VAL A 274 -11.47 2.61 -15.59
N LEU A 275 -12.10 1.99 -14.60
CA LEU A 275 -11.96 2.36 -13.19
C LEU A 275 -10.78 1.64 -12.54
N GLU A 276 -10.77 0.31 -12.68
CA GLU A 276 -9.78 -0.59 -12.08
C GLU A 276 -9.54 -1.76 -13.03
N ALA A 277 -8.34 -2.32 -13.01
CA ALA A 277 -8.01 -3.53 -13.73
C ALA A 277 -7.20 -4.47 -12.83
N CYS A 278 -7.47 -5.77 -12.93
CA CYS A 278 -6.66 -6.82 -12.33
C CYS A 278 -6.25 -7.81 -13.41
N VAL A 279 -4.95 -8.03 -13.54
CA VAL A 279 -4.35 -8.90 -14.55
C VAL A 279 -3.80 -10.14 -13.87
N VAL A 280 -4.09 -11.30 -14.44
CA VAL A 280 -3.68 -12.61 -13.91
C VAL A 280 -3.23 -13.52 -15.04
N GLY A 281 -2.37 -14.47 -14.71
CA GLY A 281 -1.99 -15.54 -15.62
C GLY A 281 -2.95 -16.71 -15.48
N LEU A 282 -3.60 -17.11 -16.58
CA LEU A 282 -4.42 -18.32 -16.61
C LEU A 282 -3.64 -19.45 -17.29
N PRO A 283 -3.71 -20.70 -16.80
CA PRO A 283 -3.05 -21.83 -17.45
C PRO A 283 -3.45 -21.98 -18.92
N ASP A 284 -2.48 -22.25 -19.77
CA ASP A 284 -2.67 -22.42 -21.21
C ASP A 284 -1.71 -23.47 -21.78
N GLN A 285 -2.19 -24.30 -22.71
CA GLN A 285 -1.43 -25.44 -23.24
C GLN A 285 -0.27 -25.02 -24.17
N GLU A 286 -0.40 -23.89 -24.85
CA GLU A 286 0.60 -23.42 -25.82
C GLU A 286 1.60 -22.47 -25.15
N TRP A 287 1.12 -21.60 -24.25
CA TRP A 287 1.91 -20.50 -23.68
C TRP A 287 2.37 -20.74 -22.24
N GLY A 288 1.94 -21.85 -21.62
CA GLY A 288 2.08 -22.11 -20.19
C GLY A 288 1.07 -21.28 -19.38
N GLN A 289 1.14 -19.96 -19.52
CA GLN A 289 0.11 -19.04 -19.08
C GLN A 289 -0.27 -18.04 -20.17
N VAL A 290 -1.53 -17.62 -20.19
CA VAL A 290 -2.01 -16.47 -20.96
C VAL A 290 -2.37 -15.33 -20.03
N VAL A 291 -2.04 -14.11 -20.47
CA VAL A 291 -2.43 -12.88 -19.77
C VAL A 291 -3.94 -12.69 -19.92
N ALA A 292 -4.66 -12.59 -18.80
CA ALA A 292 -6.09 -12.28 -18.75
C ALA A 292 -6.34 -11.08 -17.84
N ALA A 293 -7.27 -10.21 -18.24
CA ALA A 293 -7.61 -8.99 -17.52
C ALA A 293 -9.08 -9.01 -17.08
N ALA A 294 -9.31 -8.76 -15.79
CA ALA A 294 -10.59 -8.33 -15.25
C ALA A 294 -10.61 -6.80 -15.21
N VAL A 295 -11.64 -6.17 -15.77
CA VAL A 295 -11.75 -4.71 -15.88
C VAL A 295 -13.06 -4.24 -15.25
N VAL A 296 -12.99 -3.23 -14.39
CA VAL A 296 -14.17 -2.54 -13.84
C VAL A 296 -14.33 -1.22 -14.57
N ILE A 297 -15.56 -0.91 -14.98
CA ILE A 297 -15.88 0.29 -15.76
C ILE A 297 -16.15 1.46 -14.79
N ALA A 298 -15.69 2.66 -15.16
CA ALA A 298 -15.95 3.87 -14.41
C ALA A 298 -17.47 4.16 -14.32
N PRO A 299 -18.01 4.56 -13.16
CA PRO A 299 -19.44 4.87 -13.04
C PRO A 299 -19.89 5.92 -14.07
N GLY A 300 -20.93 5.60 -14.84
CA GLY A 300 -21.46 6.48 -15.89
C GLY A 300 -20.67 6.48 -17.20
N ALA A 301 -19.60 5.68 -17.33
CA ALA A 301 -18.90 5.48 -18.59
C ALA A 301 -19.49 4.31 -19.40
N GLU A 302 -19.36 4.37 -20.73
CA GLU A 302 -19.61 3.22 -21.58
C GLU A 302 -18.46 2.20 -21.49
N PRO A 303 -18.73 0.89 -21.59
CA PRO A 303 -17.68 -0.12 -21.67
C PRO A 303 -16.71 0.17 -22.84
N PRO A 304 -15.39 0.24 -22.60
CA PRO A 304 -14.43 0.38 -23.69
C PRO A 304 -14.41 -0.87 -24.57
N ASP A 305 -14.05 -0.72 -25.84
CA ASP A 305 -13.83 -1.87 -26.73
C ASP A 305 -12.64 -2.72 -26.22
N PRO A 306 -12.85 -4.01 -25.91
CA PRO A 306 -11.77 -4.91 -25.50
C PRO A 306 -10.56 -4.92 -26.45
N ASN A 307 -10.79 -4.82 -27.76
CA ASN A 307 -9.69 -4.83 -28.74
C ASN A 307 -8.83 -3.57 -28.64
N ARG A 308 -9.42 -2.42 -28.28
CA ARG A 308 -8.66 -1.19 -28.03
C ARG A 308 -7.82 -1.30 -26.78
N LEU A 309 -8.35 -1.90 -25.72
CA LEU A 309 -7.59 -2.16 -24.49
C LEU A 309 -6.38 -3.07 -24.77
N ILE A 310 -6.59 -4.14 -25.52
CA ILE A 310 -5.52 -5.07 -25.92
C ILE A 310 -4.47 -4.37 -26.80
N ALA A 311 -4.91 -3.53 -27.74
CA ALA A 311 -4.02 -2.76 -28.60
C ALA A 311 -3.16 -1.76 -27.81
N ALA A 312 -3.75 -1.05 -26.84
CA ALA A 312 -3.03 -0.12 -25.97
C ALA A 312 -1.94 -0.82 -25.16
N VAL A 313 -2.25 -1.99 -24.55
CA VAL A 313 -1.24 -2.78 -23.86
C VAL A 313 -0.15 -3.25 -24.80
N ARG A 314 -0.51 -3.72 -26.00
CA ARG A 314 0.47 -4.15 -27.00
C ARG A 314 1.44 -3.03 -27.39
N GLU A 315 0.94 -1.81 -27.54
CA GLU A 315 1.72 -0.63 -27.91
C GLU A 315 2.64 -0.18 -26.77
N SER A 316 2.13 -0.11 -25.53
CA SER A 316 2.89 0.43 -24.39
C SER A 316 3.78 -0.59 -23.67
N ALA A 317 3.32 -1.84 -23.52
CA ALA A 317 4.00 -2.88 -22.75
C ALA A 317 4.52 -4.04 -23.61
N GLY A 318 4.27 -4.01 -24.93
CA GLY A 318 4.74 -5.02 -25.86
C GLY A 318 3.74 -6.16 -26.10
N ARG A 319 4.01 -6.95 -27.15
CA ARG A 319 3.09 -7.96 -27.68
C ARG A 319 2.76 -9.07 -26.68
N VAL A 320 3.73 -9.51 -25.89
CA VAL A 320 3.53 -10.64 -24.96
C VAL A 320 2.73 -10.24 -23.72
N SER A 321 2.76 -8.96 -23.36
CA SER A 321 1.97 -8.41 -22.25
C SER A 321 0.50 -8.18 -22.60
N ALA A 322 0.14 -8.16 -23.90
CA ALA A 322 -1.22 -7.92 -24.36
C ALA A 322 -2.18 -9.03 -23.87
N PRO A 323 -3.25 -8.71 -23.13
CA PRO A 323 -4.20 -9.72 -22.67
C PRO A 323 -4.81 -10.49 -23.84
N LYS A 324 -4.90 -11.80 -23.71
CA LYS A 324 -5.69 -12.62 -24.65
C LYS A 324 -7.17 -12.63 -24.30
N ARG A 325 -7.51 -12.22 -23.07
CA ARG A 325 -8.88 -12.14 -22.56
C ARG A 325 -9.04 -10.86 -21.76
N VAL A 326 -10.13 -10.14 -22.01
CA VAL A 326 -10.57 -9.01 -21.21
C VAL A 326 -12.02 -9.26 -20.82
N VAL A 327 -12.30 -9.31 -19.52
CA VAL A 327 -13.63 -9.56 -18.98
C VAL A 327 -14.03 -8.39 -18.10
N PHE A 328 -15.23 -7.87 -18.32
CA PHE A 328 -15.76 -6.79 -17.49
C PHE A 328 -16.44 -7.37 -16.25
N LEU A 329 -16.04 -6.88 -15.07
CA LEU A 329 -16.64 -7.24 -13.79
C LEU A 329 -17.33 -6.04 -13.15
N PRO A 330 -18.40 -6.25 -12.36
CA PRO A 330 -19.05 -5.17 -11.63
C PRO A 330 -18.15 -4.58 -10.53
N ALA A 331 -17.28 -5.40 -9.93
CA ALA A 331 -16.26 -5.01 -8.96
C ALA A 331 -15.16 -6.09 -8.90
N LEU A 332 -13.95 -5.72 -8.47
CA LEU A 332 -12.88 -6.69 -8.20
C LEU A 332 -13.08 -7.32 -6.80
N PRO A 333 -12.90 -8.65 -6.65
CA PRO A 333 -12.76 -9.29 -5.35
C PRO A 333 -11.64 -8.66 -4.53
N LEU A 334 -11.89 -8.47 -3.22
CA LEU A 334 -10.92 -7.87 -2.29
C LEU A 334 -10.61 -8.82 -1.14
N ARG A 335 -9.38 -8.76 -0.62
CA ARG A 335 -8.90 -9.43 0.59
C ARG A 335 -8.31 -8.40 1.57
N GLY A 336 -8.50 -8.63 2.87
CA GLY A 336 -7.97 -7.75 3.91
C GLY A 336 -8.39 -6.28 3.74
N PRO A 337 -7.52 -5.29 4.03
CA PRO A 337 -7.85 -3.86 3.96
C PRO A 337 -7.83 -3.34 2.52
N GLY A 338 -8.74 -3.82 1.67
CA GLY A 338 -8.97 -3.28 0.32
C GLY A 338 -7.95 -3.68 -0.74
N LYS A 339 -7.18 -4.76 -0.55
CA LYS A 339 -6.28 -5.31 -1.57
C LYS A 339 -7.06 -6.20 -2.53
N VAL A 340 -6.78 -6.15 -3.83
CA VAL A 340 -7.41 -7.07 -4.80
C VAL A 340 -6.99 -8.52 -4.51
N ASP A 341 -7.96 -9.43 -4.52
CA ASP A 341 -7.73 -10.87 -4.41
C ASP A 341 -7.53 -11.47 -5.80
N ARG A 342 -6.25 -11.53 -6.23
CA ARG A 342 -5.85 -12.08 -7.54
C ARG A 342 -6.21 -13.56 -7.70
N VAL A 343 -6.21 -14.33 -6.61
CA VAL A 343 -6.54 -15.76 -6.66
C VAL A 343 -8.02 -15.93 -7.00
N GLU A 344 -8.88 -15.15 -6.34
CA GLU A 344 -10.31 -15.18 -6.64
C GLU A 344 -10.61 -14.61 -8.03
N VAL A 345 -9.93 -13.54 -8.45
CA VAL A 345 -10.02 -13.04 -9.83
C VAL A 345 -9.64 -14.12 -10.84
N ALA A 346 -8.53 -14.84 -10.64
CA ALA A 346 -8.10 -15.90 -11.54
C ALA A 346 -9.14 -17.02 -11.66
N LYS A 347 -9.76 -17.43 -10.55
CA LYS A 347 -10.86 -18.42 -10.56
C LYS A 347 -12.07 -17.92 -11.34
N LEU A 348 -12.48 -16.66 -11.13
CA LEU A 348 -13.59 -16.05 -11.86
C LEU A 348 -13.30 -15.98 -13.36
N LEU A 349 -12.10 -15.55 -13.77
CA LEU A 349 -11.75 -15.48 -15.18
C LEU A 349 -11.60 -16.86 -15.82
N ALA A 350 -11.21 -17.88 -15.05
CA ALA A 350 -11.15 -19.26 -15.51
C ALA A 350 -12.54 -19.89 -15.72
N SER A 351 -13.55 -19.47 -14.95
CA SER A 351 -14.92 -20.03 -15.06
C SER A 351 -15.80 -19.38 -16.13
N ILE A 352 -15.40 -18.21 -16.62
CA ILE A 352 -16.09 -17.46 -17.69
C ILE A 352 -15.63 -17.92 -19.09
N GLY A 353 -14.64 -18.83 -19.16
CA GLY A 353 -14.01 -19.32 -20.39
C GLY A 353 -14.43 -20.72 -20.80
#